data_AF-A0A4R2EHV3-F1
#
_entry.id   AF-A0A4R2EHV3-F1
#
_cell.length_a   1.000
_cell.length_b   1.000
_cell.length_c   1.000
_cell.angle_alpha   90.00
_cell.angle_beta   90.00
_cell.angle_gamma   90.00
#
_symmetry.space_group_name_H-M   'P 1'
#
loop_
_entity.id
_entity.type
_entity.pdbx_description
1 polymer ?
#
loop_
_entity_poly.entity_id
_entity_poly.type
_entity_poly.pdbx_seq_one_letter_code
_entity_poly.pdbx_strand_id
1 'polypeptide(L)'
;MDQNQIWTYVSLLSPIVLLLGISIGLYNFKHLGVSTRYLFYYLVLCLGADFLCRYFGYYSRFKYNLFIVPIFGFFELAIFSKLYYSHILRRRSNILIGFMVLALLCVSSELLFVSRLLHLKNFQSFGKVIADVVIVLYCLMYYWRIFNGSIPIVKEHRYLNVAALIYFSINLVLFLPINFLVNESISVVFLFWVLNLVSLNLFYLVLIYLIWQNGKIRKCLR
;
A
#
# COMPACT_ATOMS: atom_id res chain seq x y z
N MET A 1 -3.82 -4.51 32.21
CA MET A 1 -4.41 -4.66 30.87
C MET A 1 -3.39 -5.41 30.04
N ASP A 2 -3.71 -6.62 29.60
CA ASP A 2 -2.73 -7.48 28.92
C ASP A 2 -2.32 -6.87 27.58
N GLN A 3 -1.05 -7.01 27.20
CA GLN A 3 -0.51 -6.50 25.93
C GLN A 3 -1.34 -6.95 24.72
N ASN A 4 -1.89 -8.16 24.77
CA ASN A 4 -2.78 -8.71 23.74
C ASN A 4 -4.11 -7.95 23.60
N GLN A 5 -4.67 -7.47 24.71
CA GLN A 5 -5.91 -6.68 24.67
C GLN A 5 -5.66 -5.31 24.04
N ILE A 6 -4.57 -4.64 24.44
CA ILE A 6 -4.16 -3.35 23.87
C ILE A 6 -3.97 -3.49 22.35
N TRP A 7 -3.26 -4.53 21.91
CA TRP A 7 -3.03 -4.78 20.48
C TRP A 7 -4.34 -5.00 19.70
N THR A 8 -5.28 -5.73 20.30
CA THR A 8 -6.59 -5.98 19.67
C THR A 8 -7.32 -4.67 19.41
N TYR A 9 -7.41 -3.78 20.41
CA TYR A 9 -8.07 -2.48 20.26
C TYR A 9 -7.33 -1.55 19.30
N VAL A 10 -6.02 -1.47 19.41
CA VAL A 10 -5.19 -0.61 18.54
C VAL A 10 -5.28 -1.07 17.09
N SER A 11 -5.33 -2.37 16.83
CA SER A 11 -5.49 -2.91 15.48
C SER A 11 -6.82 -2.51 14.83
N LEU A 12 -7.89 -2.28 15.59
CA LEU A 12 -9.21 -1.89 15.05
C LEU A 12 -9.21 -0.48 14.46
N LEU A 13 -8.20 0.33 14.76
CA LEU A 13 -8.08 1.68 14.21
C LEU A 13 -7.98 1.67 12.67
N SER A 14 -7.25 0.70 12.10
CA SER A 14 -7.09 0.56 10.65
C SER A 14 -8.42 0.33 9.90
N PRO A 15 -9.23 -0.69 10.21
CA PRO A 15 -10.51 -0.90 9.52
C PRO A 15 -11.49 0.24 9.75
N ILE A 16 -11.48 0.90 10.92
CA ILE A 16 -12.33 2.07 11.18
C ILE A 16 -11.97 3.22 10.23
N VAL A 17 -10.67 3.56 10.13
CA VAL A 17 -10.18 4.61 9.21
C VAL A 17 -10.52 4.26 7.76
N LEU A 18 -10.33 3.01 7.36
CA LEU A 18 -10.66 2.53 6.02
C LEU A 18 -12.16 2.61 5.71
N LEU A 19 -13.03 2.21 6.65
CA LEU A 19 -14.48 2.31 6.48
C LEU A 19 -14.95 3.76 6.33
N LEU A 20 -14.39 4.68 7.12
CA LEU A 20 -14.63 6.12 6.96
C LEU A 20 -14.19 6.60 5.57
N GLY A 21 -12.99 6.20 5.15
CA GLY A 21 -12.45 6.53 3.84
C GLY A 21 -13.28 6.03 2.67
N ILE A 22 -13.72 4.78 2.73
CA ILE A 22 -14.56 4.16 1.71
C ILE A 22 -15.94 4.82 1.69
N SER A 23 -16.52 5.15 2.85
CA SER A 23 -17.81 5.85 2.94
C SER A 23 -17.74 7.23 2.27
N ILE A 24 -16.68 8.00 2.54
CA ILE A 24 -16.41 9.28 1.89
C ILE A 24 -16.19 9.10 0.39
N GLY A 25 -15.46 8.07 -0.02
CA GLY A 25 -15.20 7.73 -1.41
C GLY A 25 -16.46 7.37 -2.17
N LEU A 26 -17.33 6.53 -1.60
CA LEU A 26 -18.62 6.13 -2.18
C LEU A 26 -19.55 7.33 -2.35
N TYR A 27 -19.67 8.19 -1.32
CA TYR A 27 -20.47 9.42 -1.38
C TYR A 27 -20.00 10.38 -2.49
N ASN A 28 -18.72 10.39 -2.80
CA ASN A 28 -18.13 11.24 -3.84
C ASN A 28 -17.87 10.51 -5.17
N PHE A 29 -18.15 9.21 -5.28
CA PHE A 29 -17.63 8.33 -6.34
C PHE A 29 -17.93 8.82 -7.76
N LYS A 30 -19.17 9.28 -8.00
CA LYS A 30 -19.61 9.83 -9.30
C LYS A 30 -18.77 11.05 -9.73
N HIS A 31 -18.18 11.76 -8.78
CA HIS A 31 -17.44 13.00 -9.00
C HIS A 31 -15.93 12.81 -8.92
N LEU A 32 -15.41 11.62 -8.56
CA LEU A 32 -13.97 11.39 -8.45
C LEU A 32 -13.29 11.39 -9.82
N GLY A 33 -12.16 12.08 -9.91
CA GLY A 33 -11.24 11.98 -11.05
C GLY A 33 -10.63 10.59 -11.19
N VAL A 34 -10.16 10.27 -12.39
CA VAL A 34 -9.68 8.91 -12.72
C VAL A 34 -8.50 8.50 -11.81
N SER A 35 -7.54 9.39 -11.56
CA SER A 35 -6.43 9.14 -10.62
C SER A 35 -6.92 8.84 -9.20
N THR A 36 -7.91 9.59 -8.73
CA THR A 36 -8.49 9.45 -7.39
C THR A 36 -9.33 8.19 -7.23
N ARG A 37 -9.93 7.68 -8.32
CA ARG A 37 -10.61 6.38 -8.31
C ARG A 37 -9.64 5.22 -8.05
N TYR A 38 -8.40 5.29 -8.53
CA TYR A 38 -7.38 4.31 -8.17
C TYR A 38 -7.05 4.34 -6.68
N LEU A 39 -6.98 5.53 -6.06
CA LEU A 39 -6.79 5.66 -4.61
C LEU A 39 -7.97 5.05 -3.86
N PHE A 40 -9.19 5.26 -4.34
CA PHE A 40 -10.38 4.63 -3.76
C PHE A 40 -10.33 3.09 -3.88
N TYR A 41 -9.99 2.54 -5.05
CA TYR A 41 -9.82 1.10 -5.21
C TYR A 41 -8.70 0.53 -4.32
N TYR A 42 -7.62 1.29 -4.12
CA TYR A 42 -6.59 0.93 -3.17
C TYR A 42 -7.14 0.85 -1.73
N LEU A 43 -7.93 1.82 -1.27
CA LEU A 43 -8.55 1.74 0.07
C LEU A 43 -9.49 0.53 0.22
N VAL A 44 -10.28 0.20 -0.82
CA VAL A 44 -11.13 -1.00 -0.82
C VAL A 44 -10.30 -2.28 -0.73
N LEU A 45 -9.21 -2.34 -1.50
CA LEU A 45 -8.26 -3.45 -1.46
C LEU A 45 -7.62 -3.58 -0.06
N CYS A 46 -7.21 -2.47 0.56
CA CYS A 46 -6.67 -2.45 1.92
C CYS A 46 -7.65 -3.01 2.94
N LEU A 47 -8.93 -2.63 2.87
CA LEU A 47 -9.95 -3.16 3.78
C LEU A 47 -10.16 -4.66 3.56
N GLY A 48 -10.19 -5.11 2.31
CA GLY A 48 -10.23 -6.53 1.97
C GLY A 48 -9.04 -7.29 2.56
N ALA A 49 -7.83 -6.75 2.42
CA ALA A 49 -6.61 -7.33 2.97
C ALA A 49 -6.62 -7.38 4.51
N ASP A 50 -7.08 -6.32 5.20
CA ASP A 50 -7.21 -6.30 6.67
C ASP A 50 -8.18 -7.40 7.14
N PHE A 51 -9.35 -7.54 6.50
CA PHE A 51 -10.30 -8.60 6.83
C PHE A 51 -9.76 -9.99 6.55
N LEU A 52 -9.06 -10.21 5.44
CA LEU A 52 -8.40 -11.48 5.17
C LEU A 52 -7.34 -11.78 6.23
N CYS A 53 -6.49 -10.80 6.58
CA CYS A 53 -5.47 -10.96 7.61
C CYS A 53 -6.05 -11.34 8.98
N ARG A 54 -7.19 -10.74 9.37
CA ARG A 54 -7.90 -11.11 10.60
C ARG A 54 -8.54 -12.49 10.50
N TYR A 55 -9.19 -12.79 9.38
CA TYR A 55 -9.83 -14.09 9.16
C TYR A 55 -8.80 -15.22 9.28
N PHE A 56 -7.67 -15.11 8.57
CA PHE A 56 -6.61 -16.10 8.60
C PHE A 56 -5.81 -16.11 9.91
N GLY A 57 -5.70 -14.98 10.59
CA GLY A 57 -5.04 -14.89 11.89
C GLY A 57 -5.84 -15.51 13.05
N TYR A 58 -7.15 -15.26 13.10
CA TYR A 58 -7.99 -15.68 14.23
C TYR A 58 -8.79 -16.97 13.98
N TYR A 59 -9.35 -17.13 12.78
CA TYR A 59 -10.37 -18.15 12.51
C TYR A 59 -9.85 -19.33 11.67
N SER A 60 -8.83 -19.11 10.84
CA SER A 60 -8.28 -20.19 10.03
C SER A 60 -7.51 -21.21 10.88
N ARG A 61 -7.55 -22.48 10.45
CA ARG A 61 -6.82 -23.60 11.09
C ARG A 61 -5.31 -23.34 11.19
N PHE A 62 -4.76 -22.57 10.26
CA PHE A 62 -3.32 -22.25 10.22
C PHE A 62 -2.91 -21.15 11.22
N LYS A 63 -3.85 -20.33 11.72
CA LYS A 63 -3.59 -19.15 12.57
C LYS A 63 -2.40 -18.31 12.11
N TYR A 64 -2.30 -18.12 10.80
CA TYR A 64 -1.14 -17.56 10.12
C TYR A 64 -1.62 -16.75 8.92
N ASN A 65 -1.19 -15.49 8.83
CA ASN A 65 -1.69 -14.51 7.85
C ASN A 65 -0.57 -13.85 7.01
N LEU A 66 0.70 -14.14 7.28
CA LEU A 66 1.82 -13.48 6.59
C LEU A 66 1.87 -13.80 5.09
N PHE A 67 1.31 -14.92 4.64
CA PHE A 67 1.19 -15.24 3.20
C PHE A 67 0.36 -14.20 2.40
N ILE A 68 -0.45 -13.38 3.08
CA ILE A 68 -1.26 -12.32 2.44
C ILE A 68 -0.37 -11.13 2.03
N VAL A 69 0.76 -10.92 2.73
CA VAL A 69 1.68 -9.79 2.48
C VAL A 69 2.18 -9.73 1.03
N PRO A 70 2.77 -10.81 0.45
CA PRO A 70 3.24 -10.76 -0.94
C PRO A 70 2.08 -10.63 -1.95
N ILE A 71 0.92 -11.24 -1.67
CA ILE A 71 -0.29 -11.09 -2.51
C ILE A 71 -0.73 -9.63 -2.52
N PHE A 72 -0.77 -9.00 -1.35
CA PHE A 72 -1.12 -7.60 -1.23
C PHE A 72 -0.10 -6.72 -1.95
N GLY A 73 1.21 -6.94 -1.74
CA GLY A 73 2.29 -6.21 -2.41
C GLY A 73 2.18 -6.26 -3.94
N PHE A 74 1.76 -7.39 -4.52
CA PHE A 74 1.46 -7.49 -5.96
C PHE A 74 0.37 -6.50 -6.39
N PHE A 75 -0.75 -6.46 -5.67
CA PHE A 75 -1.85 -5.56 -6.00
C PHE A 75 -1.50 -4.09 -5.76
N GLU A 76 -0.74 -3.78 -4.70
CA GLU A 76 -0.23 -2.43 -4.46
C GLU A 76 0.62 -1.98 -5.66
N LEU A 77 1.58 -2.80 -6.06
CA LEU A 77 2.43 -2.53 -7.22
C LEU A 77 1.58 -2.34 -8.48
N ALA A 78 0.63 -3.23 -8.75
CA ALA A 78 -0.23 -3.12 -9.94
C ALA A 78 -1.02 -1.80 -9.98
N ILE A 79 -1.61 -1.39 -8.84
CA ILE A 79 -2.36 -0.13 -8.74
C ILE A 79 -1.43 1.07 -8.93
N PHE A 80 -0.31 1.12 -8.20
CA PHE A 80 0.62 2.26 -8.27
C PHE A 80 1.33 2.34 -9.62
N SER A 81 1.79 1.23 -10.19
CA SER A 81 2.32 1.17 -11.55
C SER A 81 1.34 1.76 -12.57
N LYS A 82 0.07 1.33 -12.53
CA LYS A 82 -0.95 1.85 -13.43
C LYS A 82 -1.21 3.33 -13.20
N LEU A 83 -1.33 3.77 -11.95
CA LEU A 83 -1.55 5.17 -11.58
C LEU A 83 -0.42 6.07 -12.07
N TYR A 84 0.83 5.67 -11.83
CA TYR A 84 2.00 6.45 -12.22
C TYR A 84 2.17 6.51 -13.73
N TYR A 85 2.03 5.38 -14.43
CA TYR A 85 2.14 5.33 -15.88
C TYR A 85 1.10 6.18 -16.59
N SER A 86 -0.17 6.01 -16.22
CA SER A 86 -1.28 6.58 -16.98
C SER A 86 -1.63 8.00 -16.57
N HIS A 87 -1.42 8.40 -15.31
CA HIS A 87 -1.94 9.68 -14.80
C HIS A 87 -0.88 10.66 -14.31
N ILE A 88 0.16 10.18 -13.60
CA ILE A 88 1.14 11.05 -12.94
C ILE A 88 2.30 11.38 -13.90
N LEU A 89 2.96 10.37 -14.45
CA LEU A 89 4.14 10.56 -15.31
C LEU A 89 3.76 10.90 -16.76
N ARG A 90 2.54 10.54 -17.20
CA ARG A 90 1.94 10.81 -18.53
C ARG A 90 2.85 10.53 -19.74
N ARG A 91 3.87 9.69 -19.59
CA ARG A 91 4.81 9.32 -20.66
C ARG A 91 4.62 7.86 -21.00
N ARG A 92 4.15 7.60 -22.22
CA ARG A 92 4.04 6.26 -22.79
C ARG A 92 5.41 5.77 -23.25
N SER A 93 6.29 5.46 -22.29
CA SER A 93 7.60 4.87 -22.56
C SER A 93 7.50 3.35 -22.50
N ASN A 94 7.87 2.67 -23.58
CA ASN A 94 7.94 1.20 -23.63
C ASN A 94 8.91 0.66 -22.57
N ILE A 95 9.99 1.39 -22.26
CA ILE A 95 10.94 1.03 -21.21
C ILE A 95 10.24 0.97 -19.85
N LEU A 96 9.37 1.95 -19.57
CA LEU A 96 8.65 2.01 -18.30
C LEU A 96 7.63 0.87 -18.20
N ILE A 97 6.95 0.51 -19.30
CA ILE A 97 6.05 -0.66 -19.37
C ILE A 97 6.85 -1.95 -19.14
N GLY A 98 7.98 -2.12 -19.82
CA GLY A 98 8.86 -3.28 -19.63
C GLY A 98 9.30 -3.42 -18.17
N PHE A 99 9.69 -2.32 -17.53
CA PHE A 99 10.03 -2.28 -16.12
C PHE A 99 8.85 -2.67 -15.21
N MET A 100 7.64 -2.16 -15.48
CA MET A 100 6.41 -2.54 -14.76
C MET A 100 6.12 -4.04 -14.86
N VAL A 101 6.16 -4.59 -16.08
CA VAL A 101 5.89 -6.01 -16.33
C VAL A 101 6.94 -6.87 -15.64
N LEU A 102 8.22 -6.52 -15.75
CA LEU A 102 9.30 -7.24 -15.09
C LEU A 102 9.13 -7.23 -13.56
N ALA A 103 8.84 -6.07 -12.97
CA ALA A 103 8.60 -5.96 -11.54
C ALA A 103 7.42 -6.84 -11.08
N LEU A 104 6.29 -6.80 -11.79
CA LEU A 104 5.13 -7.63 -11.50
C LEU A 104 5.44 -9.12 -11.64
N LEU A 105 6.22 -9.53 -12.65
CA LEU A 105 6.66 -10.91 -12.82
C LEU A 105 7.58 -11.35 -11.67
N CYS A 106 8.51 -10.50 -11.24
CA CYS A 106 9.36 -10.78 -10.09
C CYS A 106 8.54 -11.02 -8.82
N VAL A 107 7.57 -10.15 -8.51
CA VAL A 107 6.67 -10.34 -7.36
C VAL A 107 5.81 -11.60 -7.52
N SER A 108 5.31 -11.86 -8.74
CA SER A 108 4.49 -13.04 -9.04
C SER A 108 5.27 -14.35 -8.91
N SER A 109 6.59 -14.33 -9.12
CA SER A 109 7.42 -15.53 -9.00
C SER A 109 7.36 -16.14 -7.59
N GLU A 110 7.23 -15.32 -6.55
CA GLU A 110 7.03 -15.81 -5.18
C GLU A 110 5.69 -16.51 -4.99
N LEU A 111 4.65 -16.03 -5.68
CA LEU A 111 3.32 -16.64 -5.66
C LEU A 111 3.30 -18.01 -6.32
N LEU A 112 4.28 -18.36 -7.15
CA LEU A 112 4.40 -19.72 -7.70
C LEU A 112 4.90 -20.73 -6.65
N PHE A 113 5.59 -20.26 -5.60
CA PHE A 113 6.12 -21.07 -4.51
C PHE A 113 5.22 -21.00 -3.26
N VAL A 114 3.89 -21.10 -3.45
CA VAL A 114 2.88 -21.03 -2.37
C VAL A 114 3.19 -21.95 -1.19
N SER A 115 3.74 -23.15 -1.46
CA SER A 115 4.09 -24.11 -0.40
C SER A 115 5.10 -23.54 0.61
N ARG A 116 6.02 -22.66 0.18
CA ARG A 116 6.96 -21.98 1.08
C ARG A 116 6.30 -20.83 1.84
N LEU A 117 5.35 -20.14 1.22
CA LEU A 117 4.60 -19.04 1.83
C LEU A 117 3.71 -19.50 3.00
N LEU A 118 3.28 -20.76 3.02
CA LEU A 118 2.40 -21.30 4.07
C LEU A 118 3.15 -21.81 5.31
N HIS A 119 4.49 -21.87 5.27
CA HIS A 119 5.30 -22.35 6.39
C HIS A 119 6.11 -21.22 7.05
N LEU A 120 5.81 -20.94 8.32
CA LEU A 120 6.41 -19.86 9.11
C LEU A 120 7.95 -19.82 9.04
N LYS A 121 8.61 -20.98 9.21
CA LYS A 121 10.09 -21.09 9.23
C LYS A 121 10.76 -20.72 7.90
N ASN A 122 10.04 -20.85 6.80
CA ASN A 122 10.57 -20.61 5.45
C ASN A 122 9.95 -19.35 4.83
N PHE A 123 9.24 -18.55 5.62
CA PHE A 123 8.57 -17.36 5.11
C PHE A 123 9.61 -16.34 4.64
N GLN A 124 9.46 -15.96 3.38
CA GLN A 124 10.23 -14.90 2.75
C GLN A 124 9.27 -14.03 1.95
N SER A 125 9.44 -12.70 2.05
CA SER A 125 8.55 -11.73 1.41
C SER A 125 9.35 -10.72 0.59
N PHE A 126 10.25 -11.18 -0.27
CA PHE A 126 11.04 -10.30 -1.15
C PHE A 126 10.15 -9.59 -2.17
N GLY A 127 9.02 -10.17 -2.56
CA GLY A 127 8.04 -9.58 -3.47
C GLY A 127 7.46 -8.28 -2.93
N LYS A 128 7.16 -8.22 -1.62
CA LYS A 128 6.75 -6.97 -0.96
C LYS A 128 7.86 -5.93 -0.98
N VAL A 129 9.11 -6.32 -0.70
CA VAL A 129 10.27 -5.43 -0.76
C VAL A 129 10.46 -4.88 -2.18
N ILE A 130 10.38 -5.74 -3.21
CA ILE A 130 10.48 -5.34 -4.63
C ILE A 130 9.36 -4.37 -4.98
N ALA A 131 8.11 -4.64 -4.58
CA ALA A 131 6.99 -3.74 -4.79
C ALA A 131 7.26 -2.35 -4.19
N ASP A 132 7.74 -2.29 -2.94
CA ASP A 132 8.03 -1.03 -2.25
C ASP A 132 9.18 -0.26 -2.92
N VAL A 133 10.27 -0.93 -3.29
CA VAL A 133 11.38 -0.31 -4.04
C VAL A 133 10.86 0.30 -5.34
N VAL A 134 10.06 -0.44 -6.09
CA VAL A 134 9.56 0.02 -7.40
C VAL A 134 8.63 1.23 -7.25
N ILE A 135 7.77 1.25 -6.23
CA ILE A 135 6.91 2.41 -5.95
C ILE A 135 7.73 3.61 -5.50
N VAL A 136 8.75 3.43 -4.66
CA VAL A 136 9.70 4.48 -4.28
C VAL A 136 10.42 5.04 -5.51
N LEU A 137 10.86 4.18 -6.44
CA LEU A 137 11.47 4.62 -7.70
C LEU A 137 10.49 5.43 -8.55
N TYR A 138 9.20 5.09 -8.59
CA TYR A 138 8.21 5.94 -9.27
C TYR A 138 8.07 7.33 -8.65
N CYS A 139 8.08 7.42 -7.31
CA CYS A 139 8.07 8.69 -6.60
C CYS A 139 9.32 9.53 -6.94
N LEU A 140 10.51 8.93 -6.95
CA LEU A 140 11.75 9.61 -7.31
C LEU A 140 11.74 10.05 -8.79
N MET A 141 11.27 9.20 -9.69
CA MET A 141 11.12 9.55 -11.11
C MET A 141 10.17 10.74 -11.31
N TYR A 142 9.10 10.84 -10.52
CA TYR A 142 8.21 12.00 -10.54
C TYR A 142 8.95 13.30 -10.18
N TYR A 143 9.71 13.30 -9.08
CA TYR A 143 10.49 14.49 -8.69
C TYR A 143 11.58 14.85 -9.67
N TRP A 144 12.31 13.86 -10.20
CA TRP A 144 13.30 14.05 -11.25
C TRP A 144 12.69 14.75 -12.48
N ARG A 145 11.47 14.36 -12.85
CA ARG A 145 10.76 14.96 -13.99
C ARG A 145 10.26 16.36 -13.74
N ILE A 146 9.85 16.67 -12.52
CA ILE A 146 9.53 18.05 -12.12
C ILE A 146 10.79 18.91 -12.19
N PHE A 147 11.90 18.43 -11.64
CA PHE A 147 13.16 19.15 -11.63
C PHE A 147 13.66 19.48 -13.05
N ASN A 148 13.53 18.52 -13.97
CA ASN A 148 13.88 18.71 -15.38
C ASN A 148 12.82 19.49 -16.20
N GLY A 149 11.77 20.02 -15.58
CA GLY A 149 10.69 20.75 -16.26
C GLY A 149 9.84 19.92 -17.22
N SER A 150 9.96 18.58 -17.20
CA SER A 150 9.28 17.70 -18.16
C SER A 150 7.81 17.46 -17.85
N ILE A 151 7.36 17.78 -16.62
CA ILE A 151 5.95 17.73 -16.21
C ILE A 151 5.63 18.94 -15.32
N PRO A 152 4.40 19.50 -15.38
CA PRO A 152 3.98 20.59 -14.51
C PRO A 152 3.73 20.10 -13.08
N ILE A 153 3.90 20.99 -12.11
CA ILE A 153 3.59 20.70 -10.70
C ILE A 153 2.07 20.74 -10.50
N VAL A 154 1.47 19.57 -10.25
CA VAL A 154 0.06 19.45 -9.86
C VAL A 154 -0.01 19.19 -8.36
N LYS A 155 -0.69 20.07 -7.61
CA LYS A 155 -0.74 20.04 -6.13
C LYS A 155 -1.18 18.67 -5.57
N GLU A 156 -2.23 18.07 -6.12
CA GLU A 156 -2.72 16.75 -5.72
C GLU A 156 -1.69 15.64 -5.94
N HIS A 157 -1.01 15.63 -7.10
CA HIS A 157 0.02 14.64 -7.42
C HIS A 157 1.25 14.80 -6.51
N ARG A 158 1.61 16.05 -6.16
CA ARG A 158 2.71 16.30 -5.24
C ARG A 158 2.44 15.73 -3.85
N TYR A 159 1.26 16.00 -3.26
CA TYR A 159 0.94 15.44 -1.95
C TYR A 159 0.90 13.91 -1.95
N LEU A 160 0.30 13.31 -2.97
CA LEU A 160 0.31 11.86 -3.12
C LEU A 160 1.73 11.31 -3.20
N ASN A 161 2.61 11.93 -3.99
CA ASN A 161 4.00 11.49 -4.14
C ASN A 161 4.80 11.62 -2.84
N VAL A 162 4.65 12.72 -2.08
CA VAL A 162 5.28 12.85 -0.75
C VAL A 162 4.80 11.74 0.17
N ALA A 163 3.50 11.54 0.28
CA ALA A 163 2.92 10.55 1.18
C ALA A 163 3.31 9.12 0.80
N ALA A 164 3.23 8.78 -0.49
CA ALA A 164 3.64 7.48 -1.00
C ALA A 164 5.15 7.25 -0.78
N LEU A 165 6.00 8.24 -1.07
CA LEU A 165 7.45 8.12 -0.85
C LEU A 165 7.76 7.84 0.63
N ILE A 166 7.17 8.58 1.56
CA ILE A 166 7.38 8.38 3.00
C ILE A 166 6.85 7.00 3.43
N TYR A 167 5.60 6.68 3.11
CA TYR A 167 4.96 5.43 3.52
C TYR A 167 5.70 4.19 2.98
N PHE A 168 5.99 4.16 1.68
CA PHE A 168 6.67 3.01 1.05
C PHE A 168 8.14 2.91 1.46
N SER A 169 8.82 4.03 1.77
CA SER A 169 10.17 3.97 2.35
C SER A 169 10.16 3.39 3.76
N ILE A 170 9.18 3.77 4.60
CA ILE A 170 9.02 3.16 5.93
C ILE A 170 8.70 1.68 5.80
N ASN A 171 7.77 1.30 4.92
CA ASN A 171 7.45 -0.12 4.68
C ASN A 171 8.68 -0.90 4.22
N LEU A 172 9.46 -0.35 3.28
CA LEU A 172 10.69 -0.98 2.83
C LEU A 172 11.62 -1.33 4.00
N VAL A 173 11.86 -0.37 4.90
CA VAL A 173 12.72 -0.58 6.08
C VAL A 173 12.13 -1.63 7.03
N LEU A 174 10.80 -1.67 7.19
CA LEU A 174 10.13 -2.63 8.08
C LEU A 174 10.07 -4.05 7.49
N PHE A 175 9.89 -4.18 6.18
CA PHE A 175 9.75 -5.48 5.51
C PHE A 175 11.09 -6.09 5.09
N LEU A 176 12.16 -5.30 4.97
CA LEU A 176 13.50 -5.82 4.68
C LEU A 176 13.98 -6.88 5.71
N PRO A 177 13.85 -6.66 7.04
CA PRO A 177 14.25 -7.65 8.04
C PRO A 177 13.16 -8.68 8.37
N ILE A 178 12.05 -8.77 7.61
CA ILE A 178 10.88 -9.55 8.06
C ILE A 178 11.19 -11.04 8.27
N ASN A 179 12.10 -11.60 7.47
CA ASN A 179 12.52 -13.00 7.58
C ASN A 179 13.22 -13.29 8.92
N PHE A 180 13.88 -12.29 9.51
CA PHE A 180 14.46 -12.38 10.85
C PHE A 180 13.39 -12.17 11.92
N LEU A 181 12.55 -11.13 11.75
CA LEU A 181 11.50 -10.76 12.70
C LEU A 181 10.51 -11.89 12.99
N VAL A 182 10.23 -12.76 12.02
CA VAL A 182 9.32 -13.88 12.21
C VAL A 182 9.80 -14.88 13.29
N ASN A 183 11.10 -14.94 13.57
CA ASN A 183 11.69 -15.85 14.57
C ASN A 183 12.16 -15.13 15.84
N GLU A 184 11.96 -13.82 15.92
CA GLU A 184 12.44 -12.98 17.03
C GLU A 184 11.46 -12.88 18.20
N SER A 185 11.95 -12.35 19.32
CA SER A 185 11.12 -12.10 20.50
C SER A 185 9.95 -11.14 20.21
N ILE A 186 8.81 -11.40 20.85
CA ILE A 186 7.57 -10.63 20.67
C ILE A 186 7.80 -9.12 20.91
N SER A 187 8.64 -8.76 21.87
CA SER A 187 8.92 -7.36 22.22
C SER A 187 9.56 -6.55 21.09
N VAL A 188 10.51 -7.15 20.35
CA VAL A 188 11.15 -6.48 19.20
C VAL A 188 10.15 -6.37 18.05
N VAL A 189 9.45 -7.47 17.75
CA VAL A 189 8.46 -7.57 16.68
C VAL A 189 7.31 -6.58 16.90
N PHE A 190 6.90 -6.37 18.15
CA PHE A 190 5.83 -5.45 18.52
C PHE A 190 6.11 -4.01 18.05
N LEU A 191 7.31 -3.50 18.28
CA LEU A 191 7.66 -2.12 17.90
C LEU A 191 7.60 -1.90 16.38
N PHE A 192 8.04 -2.89 15.59
CA PHE A 192 7.93 -2.86 14.13
C PHE A 192 6.48 -2.80 13.67
N TRP A 193 5.59 -3.60 14.27
CA TRP A 193 4.18 -3.58 13.92
C TRP A 193 3.45 -2.31 14.36
N VAL A 194 3.81 -1.72 15.50
CA VAL A 194 3.27 -0.42 15.93
C VAL A 194 3.66 0.66 14.91
N LEU A 195 4.93 0.74 14.54
CA LEU A 195 5.41 1.71 13.55
C LEU A 195 4.73 1.49 12.19
N ASN A 196 4.58 0.23 11.77
CA ASN A 196 3.84 -0.11 10.55
C ASN A 196 2.39 0.40 10.60
N LEU A 197 1.68 0.11 11.70
CA LEU A 197 0.29 0.47 11.87
C LEU A 197 0.08 1.99 11.90
N VAL A 198 0.95 2.73 12.59
CA VAL A 198 0.90 4.20 12.62
C VAL A 198 1.13 4.77 11.23
N SER A 199 2.20 4.32 10.54
CA SER A 199 2.52 4.76 9.17
C SER A 199 1.38 4.48 8.20
N LEU A 200 0.79 3.29 8.28
CA LEU A 200 -0.34 2.85 7.47
C LEU A 200 -1.59 3.71 7.68
N ASN A 201 -1.93 4.02 8.93
CA ASN A 201 -3.08 4.88 9.22
C ASN A 201 -2.86 6.33 8.76
N LEU A 202 -1.66 6.88 8.96
CA LEU A 202 -1.32 8.21 8.45
C LEU A 202 -1.43 8.25 6.92
N PHE A 203 -0.94 7.21 6.24
CA PHE A 203 -1.06 7.11 4.78
C PHE A 203 -2.52 7.06 4.34
N TYR A 204 -3.35 6.25 4.99
CA TYR A 204 -4.79 6.20 4.70
C TYR A 204 -5.48 7.54 4.90
N LEU A 205 -5.19 8.26 5.99
CA LEU A 205 -5.75 9.59 6.23
C LEU A 205 -5.40 10.58 5.10
N VAL A 206 -4.16 10.53 4.58
CA VAL A 206 -3.77 11.35 3.42
C VAL A 206 -4.56 10.95 2.17
N LEU A 207 -4.71 9.66 1.88
CA LEU A 207 -5.49 9.20 0.73
C LEU A 207 -6.97 9.63 0.83
N ILE A 208 -7.55 9.51 2.02
CA ILE A 208 -8.93 9.93 2.30
C ILE A 208 -9.07 11.44 2.09
N TYR A 209 -8.13 12.23 2.58
CA TYR A 209 -8.08 13.67 2.37
C TYR A 209 -8.05 14.02 0.88
N LEU A 210 -7.20 13.36 0.08
CA LEU A 210 -7.12 13.58 -1.37
C LEU A 210 -8.41 13.18 -2.09
N ILE A 211 -9.04 12.08 -1.68
CA ILE A 211 -10.33 11.63 -2.23
C ILE A 211 -11.44 12.66 -1.93
N TRP A 212 -11.52 13.11 -0.68
CA TRP A 212 -12.49 14.10 -0.25
C TRP A 212 -12.31 15.45 -0.97
N GLN A 213 -11.07 15.95 -1.03
CA GLN A 213 -10.76 17.23 -1.67
C GLN A 213 -11.13 17.21 -3.15
N ASN A 214 -10.76 16.15 -3.89
CA ASN A 214 -11.08 16.03 -5.31
C ASN A 214 -12.59 15.94 -5.54
N GLY A 215 -13.30 15.18 -4.70
CA GLY A 215 -14.76 15.06 -4.74
C GLY A 215 -15.46 16.41 -4.52
N LYS A 216 -14.99 17.21 -3.56
CA LYS A 216 -15.55 18.54 -3.26
C LYS A 216 -15.32 19.52 -4.41
N ILE A 217 -14.10 19.59 -4.95
CA ILE A 217 -13.75 20.52 -6.03
C ILE A 217 -14.61 20.23 -7.27
N ARG A 218 -14.74 18.96 -7.67
CA ARG A 218 -15.49 18.57 -8.86
C ARG A 218 -17.01 18.70 -8.71
N LYS A 219 -17.54 18.59 -7.48
CA LYS A 219 -18.95 18.90 -7.19
C LYS A 219 -19.27 20.38 -7.36
N CYS A 220 -18.31 21.27 -7.12
CA CYS A 220 -18.53 22.73 -7.21
C CYS A 220 -18.36 23.29 -8.63
N LEU A 221 -17.69 22.56 -9.52
CA LEU A 221 -17.46 22.94 -10.92
C LEU A 221 -18.57 22.47 -11.89
N ARG A 222 -19.59 21.77 -11.40
CA ARG A 222 -20.79 21.35 -12.14
C ARG A 222 -22.00 22.08 -11.59
#